data_AF-A0AAF0MA33-F1
#
_entry.id   AF-A0AAF0MA33-F1
#
_cell.length_a   1.000
_cell.length_b   1.000
_cell.length_c   1.000
_cell.angle_alpha   90.00
_cell.angle_beta   90.00
_cell.angle_gamma   90.00
#
_symmetry.space_group_name_H-M   'P 1'
#
loop_
_entity.id
_entity.type
_entity.pdbx_description
1 polymer ?
#
loop_
_entity_poly.entity_id
_entity_poly.type
_entity_poly.pdbx_seq_one_letter_code
_entity_poly.pdbx_strand_id
1 'polypeptide(L)'
;MVADAVAEVRVVHAPTEDQDDPEFRAVCFPILDSPEYWRHNWRILPDLVLAALHAVADAPSGVLVHCSAGRDRTGMISALLLANAGVPPALVAEDYASSVRAMAGSGTHAPGDRQASWDADEVTDWLAVTAPIVEDVAADVDAAFATVGADADLRTRLRALLTEP
;
A
#
# COMPACT_ATOMS: atom_id res chain seq x y z
N MET A 1 -8.42 22.79 20.34
CA MET A 1 -7.13 23.03 19.64
C MET A 1 -6.81 22.04 18.53
N VAL A 2 -7.54 20.92 18.35
CA VAL A 2 -7.29 19.98 17.23
C VAL A 2 -8.03 20.38 15.93
N ALA A 3 -9.11 21.17 16.04
CA ALA A 3 -9.97 21.51 14.90
C ALA A 3 -9.33 22.46 13.87
N ASP A 4 -8.40 23.33 14.27
CA ASP A 4 -7.77 24.30 13.35
C ASP A 4 -6.65 23.70 12.51
N ALA A 5 -6.03 22.58 12.93
CA ALA A 5 -4.90 21.98 12.23
C ALA A 5 -5.30 21.18 10.97
N VAL A 6 -6.57 20.77 10.84
CA VAL A 6 -7.04 19.96 9.71
C VAL A 6 -7.55 20.82 8.56
N ALA A 7 -7.78 22.12 8.78
CA ALA A 7 -8.26 23.05 7.76
C ALA A 7 -7.23 23.29 6.62
N GLU A 8 -5.95 22.97 6.88
CA GLU A 8 -4.85 23.09 5.90
C GLU A 8 -4.50 21.77 5.20
N VAL A 9 -5.11 20.64 5.58
CA VAL A 9 -4.85 19.33 4.96
C VAL A 9 -5.83 19.10 3.81
N ARG A 10 -5.33 19.13 2.58
CA ARG A 10 -6.11 18.74 1.40
C ARG A 10 -6.34 17.23 1.40
N VAL A 11 -7.59 16.81 1.52
CA VAL A 11 -7.98 15.40 1.38
C VAL A 11 -8.25 15.09 -0.09
N VAL A 12 -7.60 14.04 -0.61
CA VAL A 12 -7.85 13.51 -1.95
C VAL A 12 -8.38 12.09 -1.82
N HIS A 13 -9.54 11.83 -2.42
CA HIS A 13 -10.12 10.49 -2.47
C HIS A 13 -9.57 9.76 -3.69
N ALA A 14 -8.64 8.83 -3.48
CA ALA A 14 -8.07 7.98 -4.52
C ALA A 14 -8.19 6.51 -4.09
N PRO A 15 -9.35 5.86 -4.30
CA PRO A 15 -9.52 4.46 -3.96
C PRO A 15 -8.61 3.59 -4.82
N THR A 16 -8.07 2.51 -4.24
CA THR A 16 -7.24 1.52 -4.94
C THR A 16 -8.01 0.23 -5.26
N GLU A 17 -9.29 0.15 -4.85
CA GLU A 17 -10.15 -1.02 -4.92
C GLU A 17 -11.56 -0.61 -5.38
N ASP A 18 -12.24 -1.49 -6.08
CA ASP A 18 -13.67 -1.45 -6.34
C ASP A 18 -14.30 -2.71 -5.73
N GLN A 19 -15.04 -2.53 -4.63
CA GLN A 19 -15.64 -3.64 -3.89
C GLN A 19 -16.94 -4.16 -4.52
N ASP A 20 -17.44 -3.47 -5.56
CA ASP A 20 -18.58 -3.89 -6.36
C ASP A 20 -18.14 -4.66 -7.62
N ASP A 21 -16.86 -4.58 -8.01
CA ASP A 21 -16.32 -5.34 -9.14
C ASP A 21 -16.39 -6.86 -8.88
N PRO A 22 -17.06 -7.65 -9.74
CA PRO A 22 -17.32 -9.06 -9.49
C PRO A 22 -16.04 -9.91 -9.51
N GLU A 23 -15.05 -9.55 -10.32
CA GLU A 23 -13.78 -10.29 -10.41
C GLU A 23 -12.90 -9.99 -9.19
N PHE A 24 -12.79 -8.72 -8.80
CA PHE A 24 -12.09 -8.29 -7.59
C PHE A 24 -12.66 -8.97 -6.36
N ARG A 25 -14.00 -9.02 -6.23
CA ARG A 25 -14.66 -9.73 -5.14
C ARG A 25 -14.33 -11.21 -5.11
N ALA A 26 -14.34 -11.87 -6.27
CA ALA A 26 -14.06 -13.30 -6.34
C ALA A 26 -12.60 -13.64 -6.02
N VAL A 27 -11.66 -12.81 -6.47
CA VAL A 27 -10.21 -13.08 -6.39
C VAL A 27 -9.57 -12.49 -5.13
N CYS A 28 -9.88 -11.24 -4.80
CA CYS A 28 -9.15 -10.49 -3.77
C CYS A 28 -9.78 -10.58 -2.39
N PHE A 29 -11.11 -10.68 -2.25
CA PHE A 29 -11.75 -10.71 -0.92
C PHE A 29 -11.23 -11.81 0.02
N PRO A 30 -10.94 -13.04 -0.45
CA PRO A 30 -10.40 -14.09 0.41
C PRO A 30 -9.00 -13.79 0.99
N ILE A 31 -8.28 -12.83 0.41
CA ILE A 31 -6.88 -12.51 0.68
C ILE A 31 -6.65 -10.99 0.83
N LEU A 32 -7.71 -10.23 1.15
CA LEU A 32 -7.70 -8.76 1.12
C LEU A 32 -6.88 -8.13 2.28
N ASP A 33 -6.46 -8.95 3.23
CA ASP A 33 -5.73 -8.58 4.43
C ASP A 33 -4.24 -8.91 4.36
N SER A 34 -3.69 -9.03 3.14
CA SER A 34 -2.30 -9.46 2.90
C SER A 34 -1.71 -8.83 1.63
N PRO A 35 -0.41 -8.99 1.34
CA PRO A 35 0.17 -8.60 0.05
C PRO A 35 -0.18 -9.56 -1.10
N GLU A 36 -0.78 -10.72 -0.82
CA GLU A 36 -1.10 -11.73 -1.84
C GLU A 36 -2.06 -11.18 -2.90
N TYR A 37 -2.97 -10.26 -2.52
CA TYR A 37 -3.91 -9.68 -3.48
C TYR A 37 -3.30 -8.56 -4.35
N TRP A 38 -2.10 -8.04 -4.07
CA TRP A 38 -1.59 -6.84 -4.74
C TRP A 38 -1.47 -6.99 -6.25
N ARG A 39 -0.85 -8.08 -6.72
CA ARG A 39 -0.73 -8.35 -8.16
C ARG A 39 -2.09 -8.59 -8.82
N HIS A 40 -3.04 -9.17 -8.10
CA HIS A 40 -4.41 -9.32 -8.57
C HIS A 40 -5.11 -7.97 -8.68
N ASN A 41 -4.95 -7.09 -7.68
CA ASN A 41 -5.50 -5.74 -7.70
C ASN A 41 -4.98 -4.92 -8.88
N TRP A 42 -3.67 -4.91 -9.12
CA TRP A 42 -3.10 -4.18 -10.26
C TRP A 42 -3.60 -4.69 -11.60
N ARG A 43 -3.86 -6.00 -11.72
CA ARG A 43 -4.39 -6.57 -12.96
C ARG A 43 -5.87 -6.24 -13.17
N ILE A 44 -6.68 -6.28 -12.12
CA ILE A 44 -8.14 -6.10 -12.22
C ILE A 44 -8.49 -4.61 -12.25
N LEU A 45 -7.83 -3.79 -11.43
CA LEU A 45 -8.13 -2.39 -11.19
C LEU A 45 -6.88 -1.48 -11.37
N PRO A 46 -6.12 -1.60 -12.48
CA PRO A 46 -4.90 -0.81 -12.69
C PRO A 46 -5.15 0.69 -12.61
N ASP A 47 -6.24 1.17 -13.22
CA ASP A 47 -6.58 2.59 -13.31
C ASP A 47 -6.78 3.25 -11.94
N LEU A 48 -7.29 2.50 -10.95
CA LEU A 48 -7.48 3.00 -9.58
C LEU A 48 -6.14 3.21 -8.87
N VAL A 49 -5.23 2.26 -9.02
CA VAL A 49 -3.87 2.38 -8.45
C VAL A 49 -3.08 3.46 -9.18
N LEU A 50 -3.21 3.56 -10.50
CA LEU A 50 -2.61 4.61 -11.31
C LEU A 50 -3.09 6.01 -10.88
N ALA A 51 -4.39 6.17 -10.66
CA ALA A 51 -4.97 7.41 -10.15
C ALA A 51 -4.45 7.79 -8.76
N ALA A 52 -4.26 6.81 -7.87
CA ALA A 52 -3.65 7.04 -6.55
C ALA A 52 -2.20 7.49 -6.66
N LEU A 53 -1.41 6.87 -7.55
CA LEU A 53 -0.03 7.28 -7.81
C LEU A 53 0.06 8.70 -8.40
N HIS A 54 -0.84 9.06 -9.33
CA HIS A 54 -0.93 10.44 -9.82
C HIS A 54 -1.28 11.42 -8.69
N ALA A 55 -2.23 11.08 -7.81
CA ALA A 55 -2.57 11.93 -6.68
C ALA A 55 -1.39 12.19 -5.73
N VAL A 56 -0.53 11.17 -5.52
CA VAL A 56 0.73 11.34 -4.77
C VAL A 56 1.70 12.24 -5.54
N ALA A 57 1.91 11.99 -6.84
CA ALA A 57 2.85 12.73 -7.67
C ALA A 57 2.49 14.21 -7.87
N ASP A 58 1.19 14.55 -7.78
CA ASP A 58 0.66 15.90 -7.97
C ASP A 58 0.52 16.67 -6.64
N ALA A 59 0.87 16.05 -5.50
CA ALA A 59 0.81 16.70 -4.21
C ALA A 59 1.89 17.80 -4.10
N PRO A 60 1.56 18.99 -3.57
CA PRO A 60 2.49 20.12 -3.53
C PRO A 60 3.66 19.92 -2.56
N SER A 61 3.42 19.28 -1.41
CA SER A 61 4.42 18.83 -0.44
C SER A 61 3.75 17.98 0.63
N GLY A 62 4.48 17.01 1.20
CA GLY A 62 4.04 16.17 2.32
C GLY A 62 2.79 15.33 2.03
N VAL A 63 2.94 14.01 1.92
CA VAL A 63 1.81 13.12 1.64
C VAL A 63 1.61 12.14 2.79
N LEU A 64 0.37 12.05 3.28
CA LEU A 64 -0.09 10.97 4.14
C LEU A 64 -0.97 10.03 3.33
N VAL A 65 -0.51 8.80 3.12
CA VAL A 65 -1.32 7.72 2.54
C VAL A 65 -1.88 6.88 3.67
N HIS A 66 -3.19 6.63 3.67
CA HIS A 66 -3.82 5.79 4.69
C HIS A 66 -4.95 4.94 4.10
N CYS A 67 -5.33 3.90 4.82
CA CYS A 67 -6.55 3.14 4.60
C CYS A 67 -7.27 2.97 5.95
N SER A 68 -8.06 1.90 6.12
CA SER A 68 -8.76 1.64 7.39
C SER A 68 -7.82 1.10 8.48
N ALA A 69 -7.00 0.08 8.14
CA ALA A 69 -6.04 -0.53 9.06
C ALA A 69 -4.60 -0.03 8.85
N GLY A 70 -4.33 0.78 7.81
CA GLY A 70 -2.99 1.30 7.54
C GLY A 70 -1.94 0.26 7.08
N ARG A 71 -2.35 -0.98 6.79
CA ARG A 71 -1.45 -2.10 6.50
C ARG A 71 -1.42 -2.48 5.03
N ASP A 72 -2.49 -3.02 4.47
CA ASP A 72 -2.40 -3.71 3.17
C ASP A 72 -2.52 -2.78 1.96
N ARG A 73 -3.60 -1.99 1.85
CA ARG A 73 -3.73 -0.97 0.78
C ARG A 73 -2.69 0.12 0.89
N THR A 74 -2.43 0.58 2.12
CA THR A 74 -1.37 1.55 2.39
C THR A 74 -0.02 0.95 2.03
N GLY A 75 0.26 -0.29 2.46
CA GLY A 75 1.48 -1.02 2.14
C GLY A 75 1.70 -1.21 0.65
N MET A 76 0.64 -1.48 -0.14
CA MET A 76 0.75 -1.58 -1.60
C MET A 76 1.31 -0.29 -2.21
N ILE A 77 0.78 0.87 -1.82
CA ILE A 77 1.25 2.16 -2.33
C ILE A 77 2.64 2.47 -1.79
N SER A 78 2.89 2.29 -0.49
CA SER A 78 4.21 2.51 0.12
C SER A 78 5.29 1.64 -0.53
N ALA A 79 5.01 0.36 -0.77
CA ALA A 79 5.95 -0.57 -1.39
C ALA A 79 6.33 -0.15 -2.81
N LEU A 80 5.35 0.26 -3.63
CA LEU A 80 5.60 0.79 -4.97
C LEU A 80 6.48 2.05 -4.92
N LEU A 81 6.19 2.98 -4.01
CA LEU A 81 6.95 4.22 -3.87
C LEU A 81 8.39 3.98 -3.40
N LEU A 82 8.58 3.19 -2.35
CA LEU A 82 9.90 2.88 -1.79
C LEU A 82 10.77 2.10 -2.79
N ALA A 83 10.21 1.07 -3.44
CA ALA A 83 10.94 0.31 -4.45
C ALA A 83 11.30 1.18 -5.66
N ASN A 84 10.41 2.07 -6.12
CA ASN A 84 10.69 3.02 -7.19
C ASN A 84 11.81 4.03 -6.82
N ALA A 85 11.91 4.39 -5.54
CA ALA A 85 12.98 5.22 -5.02
C ALA A 85 14.35 4.49 -4.95
N GLY A 86 14.36 3.17 -5.17
CA GLY A 86 15.55 2.33 -5.13
C GLY A 86 15.85 1.75 -3.74
N VAL A 87 14.88 1.73 -2.84
CA VAL A 87 15.03 1.07 -1.53
C VAL A 87 15.18 -0.44 -1.75
N PRO A 88 16.17 -1.10 -1.12
CA PRO A 88 16.35 -2.55 -1.23
C PRO A 88 15.09 -3.34 -0.86
N PRO A 89 14.76 -4.44 -1.58
CA PRO A 89 13.54 -5.22 -1.36
C PRO A 89 13.31 -5.65 0.10
N ALA A 90 14.35 -6.13 0.77
CA ALA A 90 14.28 -6.53 2.18
C ALA A 90 13.87 -5.38 3.12
N LEU A 91 14.29 -4.14 2.82
CA LEU A 91 13.90 -2.97 3.61
C LEU A 91 12.46 -2.54 3.32
N VAL A 92 11.97 -2.73 2.08
CA VAL A 92 10.55 -2.52 1.74
C VAL A 92 9.67 -3.54 2.48
N ALA A 93 10.11 -4.80 2.56
CA ALA A 93 9.40 -5.82 3.32
C ALA A 93 9.40 -5.55 4.83
N GLU A 94 10.50 -5.02 5.38
CA GLU A 94 10.57 -4.62 6.79
C GLU A 94 9.67 -3.41 7.12
N ASP A 95 9.51 -2.47 6.18
CA ASP A 95 8.54 -1.37 6.29
C ASP A 95 7.09 -1.89 6.36
N TYR A 96 6.73 -2.82 5.46
CA TYR A 96 5.43 -3.52 5.54
C TYR A 96 5.27 -4.25 6.87
N ALA A 97 6.30 -4.99 7.30
CA ALA A 97 6.28 -5.75 8.54
C ALA A 97 6.06 -4.87 9.78
N SER A 98 6.60 -3.65 9.77
CA SER A 98 6.37 -2.67 10.83
C SER A 98 4.89 -2.31 10.97
N SER A 99 4.16 -2.21 9.85
CA SER A 99 2.71 -1.99 9.87
C SER A 99 1.93 -3.19 10.40
N VAL A 100 2.33 -4.42 10.05
CA VAL A 100 1.73 -5.65 10.62
C VAL A 100 1.88 -5.66 12.14
N ARG A 101 3.11 -5.46 12.64
CA ARG A 101 3.42 -5.48 14.08
C ARG A 101 2.69 -4.38 14.84
N ALA A 102 2.58 -3.18 14.26
CA ALA A 102 1.88 -2.07 14.91
C ALA A 102 0.38 -2.31 15.03
N MET A 103 -0.23 -2.96 14.04
CA MET A 103 -1.68 -3.17 13.99
C MET A 103 -2.13 -4.47 14.65
N ALA A 104 -1.23 -5.44 14.84
CA ALA A 104 -1.53 -6.64 15.61
C ALA A 104 -1.94 -6.31 17.05
N GLY A 105 -3.03 -6.93 17.51
CA GLY A 105 -3.58 -6.68 18.85
C GLY A 105 -4.17 -5.28 19.06
N SER A 106 -4.13 -4.40 18.05
CA SER A 106 -4.76 -3.09 18.09
C SER A 106 -6.17 -3.21 17.54
N GLY A 107 -7.17 -2.75 18.29
CA GLY A 107 -8.54 -2.65 17.79
C GLY A 107 -8.58 -1.68 16.61
N THR A 108 -8.56 -2.21 15.39
CA THR A 108 -8.65 -1.40 14.18
C THR A 108 -10.10 -0.98 13.94
N HIS A 109 -10.30 0.10 13.19
CA HIS A 109 -11.65 0.51 12.75
C HIS A 109 -12.18 -0.37 11.60
N ALA A 110 -11.45 -1.43 11.22
CA ALA A 110 -11.80 -2.35 10.15
C ALA A 110 -12.61 -3.53 10.71
N PRO A 111 -13.92 -3.65 10.41
CA PRO A 111 -14.73 -4.77 10.86
C PRO A 111 -14.18 -6.09 10.30
N GLY A 112 -14.00 -7.09 11.17
CA GLY A 112 -13.56 -8.43 10.75
C GLY A 112 -12.06 -8.56 10.49
N ASP A 113 -11.24 -7.58 10.85
CA ASP A 113 -9.78 -7.69 10.80
C ASP A 113 -9.29 -8.75 11.79
N ARG A 114 -9.00 -9.95 11.29
CA ARG A 114 -8.51 -11.06 12.12
C ARG A 114 -7.18 -10.76 12.82
N GLN A 115 -6.40 -9.81 12.30
CA GLN A 115 -5.10 -9.45 12.86
C GLN A 115 -5.23 -8.58 14.13
N ALA A 116 -6.39 -7.99 14.36
CA ALA A 116 -6.66 -7.14 15.52
C ALA A 116 -6.59 -7.90 16.86
N SER A 117 -6.58 -9.23 16.85
CA SER A 117 -6.44 -10.07 18.04
C SER A 117 -5.14 -10.87 18.09
N TRP A 118 -4.25 -10.70 17.11
CA TRP A 118 -3.04 -11.52 17.02
C TRP A 118 -2.04 -11.25 18.13
N ASP A 119 -1.39 -12.31 18.59
CA ASP A 119 -0.21 -12.24 19.42
C ASP A 119 1.10 -12.15 18.59
N ALA A 120 2.24 -12.14 19.29
CA ALA A 120 3.55 -12.00 18.64
C ALA A 120 3.96 -13.22 17.80
N ASP A 121 3.50 -14.42 18.17
CA ASP A 121 3.83 -15.66 17.46
C ASP A 121 3.02 -15.72 16.15
N GLU A 122 1.72 -15.38 16.21
CA GLU A 122 0.87 -15.26 15.02
C GLU A 122 1.40 -14.22 14.02
N VAL A 123 1.87 -13.08 14.51
CA VAL A 123 2.53 -12.06 13.68
C VAL A 123 3.82 -12.58 13.04
N THR A 124 4.62 -13.34 13.79
CA THR A 124 5.87 -13.91 13.28
C THR A 124 5.60 -14.92 12.17
N ASP A 125 4.65 -15.82 12.37
CA ASP A 125 4.24 -16.81 11.37
C ASP A 125 3.67 -16.14 10.12
N TRP A 126 2.88 -15.08 10.29
CA TRP A 126 2.33 -14.31 9.17
C TRP A 126 3.41 -13.60 8.36
N LEU A 127 4.39 -12.98 9.02
CA LEU A 127 5.49 -12.30 8.35
C LEU A 127 6.42 -13.28 7.61
N ALA A 128 6.58 -14.50 8.11
CA ALA A 128 7.32 -15.54 7.40
C ALA A 128 6.69 -15.89 6.04
N VAL A 129 5.37 -15.70 5.88
CA VAL A 129 4.65 -15.92 4.62
C VAL A 129 4.62 -14.65 3.75
N THR A 130 4.36 -13.49 4.36
CA THR A 130 4.05 -12.26 3.62
C THR A 130 5.27 -11.44 3.24
N ALA A 131 6.34 -11.43 4.04
CA ALA A 131 7.55 -10.66 3.71
C ALA A 131 8.17 -11.06 2.37
N PRO A 132 8.33 -12.36 2.03
CA PRO A 132 8.84 -12.77 0.71
C PRO A 132 8.01 -12.24 -0.46
N ILE A 133 6.68 -12.11 -0.31
CA ILE A 133 5.80 -11.57 -1.35
C ILE A 133 6.10 -10.09 -1.59
N VAL A 134 6.30 -9.32 -0.51
CA VAL A 134 6.68 -7.91 -0.60
C VAL A 134 8.07 -7.74 -1.19
N GLU A 135 9.03 -8.61 -0.81
CA GLU A 135 10.36 -8.62 -1.41
C GLU A 135 10.30 -8.89 -2.92
N ASP A 136 9.55 -9.90 -3.35
CA ASP A 136 9.38 -10.24 -4.77
C ASP A 136 8.72 -9.10 -5.56
N VAL A 137 7.76 -8.40 -4.96
CA VAL A 137 7.16 -7.20 -5.53
C VAL A 137 8.18 -6.08 -5.69
N ALA A 138 8.96 -5.80 -4.64
CA ALA A 138 9.93 -4.72 -4.65
C ALA A 138 11.12 -5.02 -5.58
N ALA A 139 11.51 -6.30 -5.71
CA ALA A 139 12.57 -6.75 -6.61
C ALA A 139 12.20 -6.60 -8.10
N ASP A 140 10.90 -6.68 -8.42
CA ASP A 140 10.37 -6.55 -9.78
C ASP A 140 9.36 -5.39 -9.88
N VAL A 141 9.74 -4.24 -9.34
CA VAL A 141 8.87 -3.04 -9.32
C VAL A 141 8.56 -2.53 -10.73
N ASP A 142 9.45 -2.76 -11.70
CA ASP A 142 9.23 -2.40 -13.10
C ASP A 142 8.02 -3.14 -13.69
N ALA A 143 7.88 -4.45 -13.43
CA ALA A 143 6.71 -5.20 -13.87
C ALA A 143 5.43 -4.75 -13.14
N ALA A 144 5.53 -4.35 -11.87
CA ALA A 144 4.40 -3.80 -11.12
C ALA A 144 3.88 -2.50 -11.76
N PHE A 145 4.77 -1.53 -12.04
CA PHE A 145 4.37 -0.29 -12.72
C PHE A 145 3.89 -0.52 -14.15
N ALA A 146 4.49 -1.46 -14.89
CA ALA A 146 4.01 -1.82 -16.22
C ALA A 146 2.58 -2.38 -16.19
N THR A 147 2.25 -3.18 -15.17
CA THR A 147 0.90 -3.73 -14.97
C THR A 147 -0.10 -2.63 -14.61
N VAL A 148 0.29 -1.69 -13.74
CA VAL A 148 -0.54 -0.52 -13.36
C VAL A 148 -0.69 0.49 -14.50
N GLY A 149 0.22 0.49 -15.48
CA GLY A 149 0.23 1.44 -16.60
C GLY A 149 0.90 2.79 -16.27
N ALA A 150 1.76 2.84 -15.26
CA ALA A 150 2.50 4.04 -14.91
C ALA A 150 3.68 4.26 -15.87
N ASP A 151 3.70 5.42 -16.52
CA ASP A 151 4.77 5.78 -17.45
C ASP A 151 6.06 6.24 -16.73
N ALA A 152 7.12 6.44 -17.51
CA ALA A 152 8.42 6.84 -16.99
C ALA A 152 8.42 8.26 -16.39
N ASP A 153 7.52 9.15 -16.83
CA ASP A 153 7.40 10.51 -16.28
C ASP A 153 6.83 10.45 -14.87
N LEU A 154 5.70 9.77 -14.69
CA LEU A 154 5.07 9.57 -13.39
C LEU A 154 6.05 8.93 -12.41
N ARG A 155 6.75 7.88 -12.84
CA ARG A 155 7.75 7.20 -11.99
C ARG A 155 8.91 8.12 -11.60
N THR A 156 9.38 8.96 -12.51
CA THR A 156 10.42 9.95 -12.20
C THR A 156 9.93 10.95 -11.15
N ARG A 157 8.72 11.49 -11.30
CA ARG A 157 8.14 12.45 -10.34
C ARG A 157 7.94 11.84 -8.96
N LEU A 158 7.42 10.61 -8.90
CA LEU A 158 7.26 9.87 -7.63
C LEU A 158 8.60 9.63 -6.93
N ARG A 159 9.64 9.29 -7.68
CA ARG A 159 10.99 9.11 -7.13
C ARG A 159 11.54 10.42 -6.58
N ALA A 160 11.43 11.50 -7.34
CA ALA A 160 11.91 12.83 -6.94
C ALA A 160 11.33 13.27 -5.58
N LEU A 161 10.03 13.02 -5.33
CA LEU A 161 9.38 13.33 -4.05
C LEU A 161 10.05 12.70 -2.82
N LEU A 162 10.78 11.59 -2.98
CA LEU A 162 11.40 10.85 -1.88
C LEU A 162 12.91 11.01 -1.82
N THR A 163 13.56 11.39 -2.91
CA THR A 163 15.03 11.43 -3.01
C THR A 163 15.59 12.83 -3.19
N GLU A 164 14.75 13.82 -3.53
CA GLU A 164 15.15 15.21 -3.71
C GLU A 164 14.70 16.06 -2.50
N PRO A 165 15.52 17.04 -2.08
CA PRO A 165 15.26 17.89 -0.92
C PRO A 165 14.18 18.96 -1.15
#